data_AF-A0A0F8XBY0-F1
#
_entry.id   AF-A0A0F8XBY0-F1
#
_cell.length_a   1.000
_cell.length_b   1.000
_cell.length_c   1.000
_cell.angle_alpha   90.00
_cell.angle_beta   90.00
_cell.angle_gamma   90.00
#
_symmetry.space_group_name_H-M   'P 1'
#
loop_
_entity.id
_entity.type
_entity.pdbx_description
1 polymer ?
#
loop_
_entity_poly.entity_id
_entity_poly.type
_entity_poly.pdbx_seq_one_letter_code
_entity_poly.pdbx_strand_id
1 'polypeptide(L)'
;GNGDALVLKYDSFGNLLWETTWGGSDDGSGEDGLGIAIALDGSGNVFITGDNYYSGQIDVFILKYGVDTDGDGLSDDWEVKYGLNATWSGDASLDGDNDGLTNLEEYEINVDPTDSDTDDDGLSDGDEVNNYQTDPRDSDTDGDGFRDGQESQMGTDPLSELSNLFITIVIIIVIIISVGAVSLVLTVKYRKKKE
;
A
#
# COMPACT_ATOMS: atom_id res chain seq x y z
N GLY A 1 1.91 -37.39 -6.23
CA GLY A 1 1.11 -36.78 -7.31
C GLY A 1 1.83 -35.50 -7.65
N ASN A 2 1.84 -35.16 -8.93
CA ASN A 2 2.21 -33.86 -9.49
C ASN A 2 3.59 -33.30 -9.13
N GLY A 3 4.20 -32.55 -10.05
CA GLY A 3 5.50 -31.95 -9.82
C GLY A 3 5.30 -30.63 -9.10
N ASP A 4 5.88 -30.47 -7.91
CA ASP A 4 5.93 -29.19 -7.20
C ASP A 4 7.37 -28.67 -7.18
N ALA A 5 7.53 -27.36 -7.34
CA ALA A 5 8.79 -26.69 -7.11
C ALA A 5 8.91 -26.42 -5.61
N LEU A 6 9.99 -26.90 -4.99
CA LEU A 6 10.35 -26.61 -3.61
C LEU A 6 11.62 -25.77 -3.58
N VAL A 7 11.58 -24.69 -2.81
CA VAL A 7 12.75 -23.86 -2.51
C VAL A 7 12.96 -23.84 -1.01
N LEU A 8 14.21 -24.06 -0.63
CA LEU A 8 14.67 -24.08 0.75
C LEU A 8 15.78 -23.04 0.89
N LYS A 9 15.66 -22.10 1.83
CA LYS A 9 16.75 -21.19 2.20
C LYS A 9 17.41 -21.70 3.48
N TYR A 10 18.74 -21.80 3.46
CA TYR A 10 19.54 -22.15 4.62
C TYR A 10 20.44 -20.97 5.03
N ASP A 11 20.81 -20.90 6.30
CA ASP A 11 21.88 -20.03 6.77
C ASP A 11 23.28 -20.62 6.45
N SER A 12 24.34 -19.87 6.74
CA SER A 12 25.73 -20.31 6.54
C SER A 12 26.15 -21.49 7.43
N PHE A 13 25.37 -21.80 8.47
CA PHE A 13 25.60 -22.92 9.37
C PHE A 13 24.81 -24.18 8.96
N GLY A 14 23.99 -24.09 7.91
CA GLY A 14 23.17 -25.17 7.39
C GLY A 14 21.81 -25.32 8.09
N ASN A 15 21.36 -24.34 8.88
CA ASN A 15 20.02 -24.32 9.46
C ASN A 15 19.01 -23.82 8.42
N LEU A 16 17.82 -24.43 8.36
CA LEU A 16 16.74 -23.97 7.49
C LEU A 16 16.18 -22.65 8.02
N LEU A 17 16.18 -21.62 7.17
CA LEU A 17 15.59 -20.31 7.45
C LEU A 17 14.11 -20.28 7.04
N TRP A 18 13.80 -20.73 5.82
CA TRP A 18 12.42 -20.83 5.33
C TRP A 18 12.28 -21.85 4.19
N GLU A 19 11.04 -22.25 3.94
CA GLU A 19 10.63 -23.12 2.83
C GLU A 19 9.47 -22.48 2.05
N THR A 20 9.45 -22.66 0.72
CA THR A 20 8.32 -22.27 -0.12
C THR A 20 8.10 -23.30 -1.21
N THR A 21 6.84 -23.65 -1.42
CA THR A 21 6.39 -24.62 -2.42
C THR A 21 5.49 -23.95 -3.45
N TRP A 22 5.70 -24.25 -4.73
CA TRP A 22 4.86 -23.81 -5.84
C TRP A 22 4.43 -24.99 -6.70
N GLY A 23 3.11 -25.19 -6.78
CA GLY A 23 2.45 -26.31 -7.44
C GLY A 23 1.05 -26.49 -6.86
N GLY A 24 0.11 -26.97 -7.67
CA GLY A 24 -1.31 -26.93 -7.35
C GLY A 24 -1.81 -28.14 -6.55
N SER A 25 -3.07 -28.04 -6.15
CA SER A 25 -3.74 -29.10 -5.40
C SER A 25 -3.88 -30.36 -6.26
N ASP A 26 -3.76 -31.56 -5.67
CA ASP A 26 -4.10 -32.86 -6.30
C ASP A 26 -5.63 -32.98 -6.62
N ASP A 27 -6.29 -31.90 -7.03
CA ASP A 27 -7.72 -31.83 -7.35
C ASP A 27 -8.05 -32.30 -8.78
N GLY A 28 -7.03 -32.67 -9.56
CA GLY A 28 -7.16 -33.14 -10.93
C GLY A 28 -7.25 -32.03 -11.98
N SER A 29 -6.98 -30.77 -11.62
CA SER A 29 -6.89 -29.62 -12.53
C SER A 29 -5.63 -29.62 -13.43
N GLY A 30 -4.60 -30.40 -13.08
CA GLY A 30 -3.34 -30.45 -13.83
C GLY A 30 -2.41 -29.27 -13.57
N GLU A 31 -2.59 -28.59 -12.44
CA GLU A 31 -1.71 -27.52 -11.95
C GLU A 31 -0.37 -28.09 -11.47
N ASP A 32 0.56 -28.32 -12.40
CA ASP A 32 1.92 -28.80 -12.12
C ASP A 32 2.91 -27.61 -12.13
N GLY A 33 3.70 -27.45 -11.06
CA GLY A 33 4.78 -26.47 -10.97
C GLY A 33 6.15 -27.13 -11.04
N LEU A 34 6.89 -26.96 -12.15
CA LEU A 34 8.22 -27.57 -12.30
C LEU A 34 9.32 -26.52 -12.21
N GLY A 35 10.14 -26.60 -11.15
CA GLY A 35 11.42 -25.90 -11.09
C GLY A 35 12.44 -26.56 -12.02
N ILE A 36 12.96 -25.82 -13.01
CA ILE A 36 13.91 -26.33 -14.01
C ILE A 36 15.35 -25.96 -13.66
N ALA A 37 15.58 -24.74 -13.19
CA ALA A 37 16.90 -24.27 -12.81
C ALA A 37 16.82 -23.24 -11.70
N ILE A 38 17.89 -23.17 -10.92
CA ILE A 38 18.13 -22.15 -9.91
C ILE A 38 19.52 -21.57 -10.16
N ALA A 39 19.64 -20.25 -10.11
CA ALA A 39 20.89 -19.53 -10.23
C ALA A 39 20.98 -18.45 -9.15
N LEU A 40 22.21 -18.12 -8.78
CA LEU A 40 22.53 -16.99 -7.92
C LEU A 40 23.32 -15.99 -8.76
N ASP A 41 23.06 -14.71 -8.60
CA ASP A 41 24.01 -13.70 -9.06
C ASP A 41 25.12 -13.45 -8.01
N GLY A 42 26.10 -12.61 -8.37
CA GLY A 42 27.18 -12.22 -7.47
C GLY A 42 26.74 -11.41 -6.26
N SER A 43 25.47 -11.01 -6.23
CA SER A 43 24.80 -10.27 -5.15
C SER A 43 23.79 -11.17 -4.43
N GLY A 44 23.87 -12.50 -4.52
CA GLY A 44 23.01 -13.40 -3.72
C GLY A 44 21.54 -13.46 -4.11
N ASN A 45 21.11 -12.79 -5.18
CA ASN A 45 19.73 -12.89 -5.66
C ASN A 45 19.46 -14.29 -6.20
N VAL A 46 18.39 -14.94 -5.74
CA VAL A 46 18.00 -16.29 -6.18
C VAL A 46 17.08 -16.20 -7.38
N PHE A 47 17.56 -16.53 -8.58
CA PHE A 47 16.76 -16.67 -9.78
C PHE A 47 16.29 -18.12 -9.91
N ILE A 48 14.98 -18.33 -9.96
CA ILE A 48 14.39 -19.63 -10.28
C ILE A 48 13.80 -19.52 -11.67
N THR A 49 14.01 -20.52 -12.51
CA THR A 49 13.30 -20.68 -13.77
C THR A 49 12.54 -21.98 -13.70
N GLY A 50 11.29 -21.95 -14.14
CA GLY A 50 10.44 -23.11 -14.17
C GLY A 50 9.28 -22.92 -15.13
N ASP A 51 8.55 -23.99 -15.32
CA ASP A 51 7.30 -23.98 -16.07
C ASP A 51 6.17 -24.21 -15.07
N ASN A 52 5.18 -23.32 -15.04
CA ASN A 52 3.90 -23.59 -14.41
C ASN A 52 2.90 -23.96 -15.51
N TYR A 53 2.26 -25.12 -15.39
CA TYR A 53 1.22 -25.53 -16.32
C TYR A 53 -0.15 -25.16 -15.76
N TYR A 54 -0.68 -24.02 -16.22
CA TYR A 54 -2.02 -23.58 -15.88
C TYR A 54 -2.90 -23.55 -17.13
N SER A 55 -3.97 -24.36 -17.17
CA SER A 55 -4.96 -24.33 -18.25
C SER A 55 -4.38 -24.43 -19.69
N GLY A 56 -3.29 -25.18 -19.87
CA GLY A 56 -2.65 -25.35 -21.19
C GLY A 56 -1.62 -24.30 -21.59
N GLN A 57 -1.21 -23.41 -20.68
CA GLN A 57 -0.15 -22.42 -20.88
C GLN A 57 1.03 -22.70 -19.96
N ILE A 58 2.25 -22.41 -20.45
CA ILE A 58 3.49 -22.45 -19.67
C ILE A 58 3.80 -21.03 -19.23
N ASP A 59 3.77 -20.79 -17.92
CA ASP A 59 4.20 -19.52 -17.32
C ASP A 59 5.55 -19.68 -16.64
N VAL A 60 6.46 -18.74 -16.88
CA VAL A 60 7.77 -18.66 -16.22
C VAL A 60 7.67 -17.59 -15.13
N PHE A 61 8.05 -17.95 -13.89
CA PHE A 61 8.25 -16.97 -12.82
C PHE A 61 9.74 -16.78 -12.54
N ILE A 62 10.15 -15.55 -12.24
CA ILE A 62 11.48 -15.19 -11.74
C ILE A 62 11.27 -14.64 -10.33
N LEU A 63 11.88 -15.27 -9.33
CA LEU A 63 12.04 -14.67 -8.00
C LEU A 63 13.35 -13.89 -7.96
N LYS A 64 13.38 -12.77 -7.23
CA LYS A 64 14.59 -12.05 -6.84
C LYS A 64 14.47 -11.84 -5.33
N TYR A 65 15.39 -12.40 -4.56
CA TYR A 65 15.51 -12.10 -3.13
C TYR A 65 16.67 -11.13 -2.96
N GLY A 66 16.40 -9.93 -2.45
CA GLY A 66 17.48 -9.01 -2.07
C GLY A 66 18.37 -9.64 -1.00
N VAL A 67 19.65 -9.26 -0.98
CA VAL A 67 20.52 -9.53 0.18
C VAL A 67 19.92 -8.82 1.38
N ASP A 68 20.02 -9.45 2.54
CA ASP A 68 19.66 -8.91 3.84
C ASP A 68 20.82 -9.32 4.76
N THR A 69 21.79 -8.42 4.90
CA THR A 69 23.10 -8.70 5.48
C THR A 69 23.06 -8.83 7.01
N ASP A 70 22.16 -8.13 7.69
CA ASP A 70 21.99 -8.20 9.14
C ASP A 70 20.76 -8.99 9.61
N GLY A 71 19.91 -9.42 8.68
CA GLY A 71 18.82 -10.36 8.90
C GLY A 71 17.59 -9.73 9.55
N ASP A 72 17.35 -8.43 9.33
CA ASP A 72 16.28 -7.68 9.98
C ASP A 72 14.98 -7.60 9.17
N GLY A 73 15.01 -8.13 7.94
CA GLY A 73 13.86 -8.17 7.03
C GLY A 73 13.88 -7.09 5.95
N LEU A 74 14.75 -6.08 6.08
CA LEU A 74 15.03 -5.13 5.01
C LEU A 74 16.05 -5.72 4.03
N SER A 75 16.02 -5.23 2.79
CA SER A 75 17.04 -5.63 1.81
C SER A 75 18.13 -4.58 1.70
N ASP A 76 19.39 -5.01 1.56
CA ASP A 76 20.57 -4.13 1.42
C ASP A 76 20.36 -3.06 0.32
N ASP A 77 19.74 -3.45 -0.81
CA ASP A 77 19.43 -2.55 -1.94
C ASP A 77 18.45 -1.44 -1.51
N TRP A 78 17.44 -1.77 -0.71
CA TRP A 78 16.42 -0.85 -0.22
C TRP A 78 16.98 0.05 0.88
N GLU A 79 17.74 -0.52 1.82
CA GLU A 79 18.39 0.24 2.88
C GLU A 79 19.37 1.28 2.30
N VAL A 80 20.20 0.88 1.33
CA VAL A 80 21.10 1.82 0.65
C VAL A 80 20.34 2.89 -0.13
N LYS A 81 19.18 2.56 -0.71
CA LYS A 81 18.34 3.53 -1.43
C LYS A 81 17.83 4.62 -0.48
N TYR A 82 17.41 4.26 0.72
CA TYR A 82 16.82 5.17 1.71
C TYR A 82 17.79 5.67 2.78
N GLY A 83 19.08 5.31 2.66
CA GLY A 83 20.13 5.79 3.57
C GLY A 83 20.14 5.13 4.94
N LEU A 84 19.53 3.94 5.05
CA LEU A 84 19.60 3.04 6.20
C LEU A 84 20.91 2.23 6.17
N ASN A 85 21.09 1.34 7.13
CA ASN A 85 22.34 0.63 7.39
C ASN A 85 22.17 -0.89 7.33
N ALA A 86 22.49 -1.42 6.14
CA ALA A 86 22.52 -2.86 5.81
C ALA A 86 23.44 -3.76 6.65
N THR A 87 24.02 -3.26 7.74
CA THR A 87 24.83 -4.05 8.66
C THR A 87 24.40 -3.90 10.12
N TRP A 88 23.33 -3.15 10.36
CA TRP A 88 22.78 -2.91 11.68
C TRP A 88 21.26 -3.04 11.71
N SER A 89 20.83 -4.23 12.15
CA SER A 89 19.43 -4.66 12.29
C SER A 89 18.50 -3.81 13.16
N GLY A 90 19.00 -2.71 13.74
CA GLY A 90 18.25 -1.89 14.68
C GLY A 90 17.42 -0.82 13.98
N ASP A 91 17.83 -0.40 12.79
CA ASP A 91 17.13 0.64 12.04
C ASP A 91 15.83 0.15 11.39
N ALA A 92 15.66 -1.14 11.09
CA ALA A 92 14.35 -1.70 10.73
C ALA A 92 13.23 -1.32 11.71
N SER A 93 13.55 -1.17 13.00
CA SER A 93 12.58 -0.80 14.04
C SER A 93 12.48 0.70 14.33
N LEU A 94 13.26 1.52 13.62
CA LEU A 94 13.16 2.98 13.72
C LEU A 94 12.06 3.48 12.79
N ASP A 95 11.54 4.64 13.15
CA ASP A 95 10.55 5.42 12.41
C ASP A 95 11.32 6.62 11.83
N GLY A 96 11.61 6.56 10.53
CA GLY A 96 12.57 7.43 9.85
C GLY A 96 12.09 8.88 9.72
N ASP A 97 10.83 9.05 9.37
CA ASP A 97 10.17 10.33 9.11
C ASP A 97 9.21 10.77 10.23
N ASN A 98 8.94 9.91 11.21
CA ASN A 98 8.10 10.14 12.39
C ASN A 98 6.60 10.18 12.08
N ASP A 99 6.15 9.36 11.13
CA ASP A 99 4.75 9.23 10.73
C ASP A 99 3.98 8.15 11.54
N GLY A 100 4.71 7.33 12.30
CA GLY A 100 4.18 6.26 13.13
C GLY A 100 4.32 4.84 12.56
N LEU A 101 4.99 4.67 11.42
CA LEU A 101 5.43 3.38 10.88
C LEU A 101 6.92 3.18 11.12
N THR A 102 7.32 1.93 11.31
CA THR A 102 8.74 1.56 11.29
C THR A 102 9.21 1.35 9.86
N ASN A 103 10.51 1.53 9.61
CA ASN A 103 11.12 1.27 8.31
C ASN A 103 10.78 -0.13 7.77
N LEU A 104 10.64 -1.14 8.64
CA LEU A 104 10.21 -2.48 8.25
C LEU A 104 8.75 -2.52 7.79
N GLU A 105 7.83 -1.88 8.51
CA GLU A 105 6.42 -1.79 8.12
C GLU A 105 6.28 -1.08 6.77
N GLU A 106 7.04 -0.01 6.55
CA GLU A 106 7.06 0.74 5.31
C GLU A 106 7.62 -0.07 4.13
N TYR A 107 8.66 -0.87 4.39
CA TYR A 107 9.18 -1.83 3.40
C TYR A 107 8.13 -2.87 3.01
N GLU A 108 7.34 -3.37 3.97
CA GLU A 108 6.30 -4.38 3.72
C GLU A 108 5.12 -3.84 2.89
N ILE A 109 4.77 -2.57 3.05
CA ILE A 109 3.70 -1.90 2.28
C ILE A 109 4.22 -1.12 1.07
N ASN A 110 5.54 -1.09 0.87
CA ASN A 110 6.23 -0.46 -0.26
C ASN A 110 5.95 1.06 -0.38
N VAL A 111 6.15 1.77 0.74
CA VAL A 111 6.20 3.24 0.84
C VAL A 111 7.63 3.71 1.11
N ASP A 112 7.85 5.03 1.17
CA ASP A 112 9.17 5.63 1.34
C ASP A 112 9.44 5.97 2.82
N PRO A 113 10.42 5.30 3.49
CA PRO A 113 10.75 5.49 4.92
C PRO A 113 11.35 6.84 5.29
N THR A 114 11.37 7.76 4.34
CA THR A 114 11.87 9.12 4.50
C THR A 114 10.83 10.16 4.11
N ASP A 115 9.62 9.73 3.76
CA ASP A 115 8.52 10.58 3.28
C ASP A 115 7.20 10.20 3.94
N SER A 116 6.77 11.02 4.90
CA SER A 116 5.64 10.70 5.79
C SER A 116 4.26 10.70 5.12
N ASP A 117 4.15 11.02 3.83
CA ASP A 117 2.91 11.20 3.07
C ASP A 117 3.22 10.87 1.59
N THR A 118 3.26 9.57 1.27
CA THR A 118 3.81 9.03 0.02
C THR A 118 3.05 9.50 -1.24
N ASP A 119 1.76 9.83 -1.12
CA ASP A 119 0.94 10.28 -2.25
C ASP A 119 0.56 11.77 -2.23
N ASP A 120 1.10 12.53 -1.27
CA ASP A 120 0.94 13.97 -1.11
C ASP A 120 -0.55 14.40 -1.03
N ASP A 121 -1.38 13.63 -0.33
CA ASP A 121 -2.80 13.91 -0.18
C ASP A 121 -3.13 14.73 1.09
N GLY A 122 -2.20 14.76 2.05
CA GLY A 122 -2.30 15.45 3.32
C GLY A 122 -2.72 14.58 4.51
N LEU A 123 -2.76 13.26 4.36
CA LEU A 123 -2.81 12.24 5.40
C LEU A 123 -1.48 11.49 5.42
N SER A 124 -0.91 11.20 6.60
CA SER A 124 0.38 10.51 6.65
C SER A 124 0.23 9.00 6.46
N ASP A 125 1.22 8.32 5.89
CA ASP A 125 1.16 6.87 5.62
C ASP A 125 0.81 6.08 6.90
N GLY A 126 1.39 6.47 8.03
CA GLY A 126 1.07 5.93 9.34
C GLY A 126 -0.35 6.20 9.83
N ASP A 127 -0.95 7.35 9.51
CA ASP A 127 -2.36 7.63 9.84
C ASP A 127 -3.28 6.80 8.93
N GLU A 128 -2.95 6.70 7.66
CA GLU A 128 -3.67 5.89 6.68
C GLU A 128 -3.73 4.42 7.10
N VAL A 129 -2.59 3.82 7.44
CA VAL A 129 -2.54 2.41 7.86
C VAL A 129 -3.21 2.20 9.22
N ASN A 130 -2.89 3.03 10.22
CA ASN A 130 -3.28 2.77 11.60
C ASN A 130 -4.69 3.25 11.95
N ASN A 131 -5.17 4.33 11.32
CA ASN A 131 -6.40 5.02 11.71
C ASN A 131 -7.52 4.95 10.66
N TYR A 132 -7.21 5.06 9.37
CA TYR A 132 -8.22 5.18 8.31
C TYR A 132 -8.38 3.95 7.43
N GLN A 133 -7.37 3.08 7.39
CA GLN A 133 -7.30 1.89 6.55
C GLN A 133 -7.42 2.20 5.04
N THR A 134 -6.85 3.34 4.61
CA THR A 134 -6.69 3.76 3.20
C THR A 134 -5.38 3.21 2.59
N ASP A 135 -5.15 3.36 1.28
CA ASP A 135 -3.89 2.97 0.61
C ASP A 135 -2.94 4.18 0.55
N PRO A 136 -1.78 4.18 1.25
CA PRO A 136 -0.85 5.31 1.30
C PRO A 136 -0.19 5.74 -0.02
N ARG A 137 -0.61 5.13 -1.12
CA ARG A 137 -0.08 5.36 -2.46
C ARG A 137 -1.19 5.79 -3.41
N ASP A 138 -2.40 5.99 -2.91
CA ASP A 138 -3.58 6.37 -3.66
C ASP A 138 -4.33 7.50 -2.96
N SER A 139 -4.08 8.72 -3.42
CA SER A 139 -4.57 9.95 -2.80
C SER A 139 -6.09 10.10 -2.73
N ASP A 140 -6.87 9.12 -3.21
CA ASP A 140 -8.34 9.05 -3.28
C ASP A 140 -8.71 7.55 -3.30
N THR A 141 -8.58 6.88 -2.14
CA THR A 141 -8.66 5.42 -2.03
C THR A 141 -9.98 4.85 -2.56
N ASP A 142 -11.07 5.58 -2.36
CA ASP A 142 -12.40 5.14 -2.77
C ASP A 142 -12.79 5.63 -4.19
N GLY A 143 -12.09 6.62 -4.74
CA GLY A 143 -12.27 7.09 -6.11
C GLY A 143 -13.47 8.00 -6.32
N ASP A 144 -14.01 8.62 -5.26
CA ASP A 144 -15.20 9.47 -5.32
C ASP A 144 -14.91 10.92 -5.78
N GLY A 145 -13.62 11.24 -5.90
CA GLY A 145 -13.06 12.52 -6.34
C GLY A 145 -12.63 13.43 -5.19
N PHE A 146 -12.66 12.96 -3.94
CA PHE A 146 -12.11 13.62 -2.78
C PHE A 146 -10.86 12.88 -2.29
N ARG A 147 -9.86 13.63 -1.83
CA ARG A 147 -8.65 13.00 -1.29
C ARG A 147 -8.87 12.49 0.12
N ASP A 148 -8.23 11.39 0.52
CA ASP A 148 -8.38 10.80 1.85
C ASP A 148 -8.04 11.80 2.96
N GLY A 149 -6.93 12.55 2.79
CA GLY A 149 -6.54 13.65 3.67
C GLY A 149 -7.55 14.81 3.69
N GLN A 150 -8.21 15.10 2.57
CA GLN A 150 -9.27 16.12 2.53
C GLN A 150 -10.52 15.64 3.28
N GLU A 151 -10.89 14.38 3.11
CA GLU A 151 -12.04 13.77 3.76
C GLU A 151 -11.87 13.68 5.27
N SER A 152 -10.68 13.25 5.70
CA SER A 152 -10.25 13.27 7.10
C SER A 152 -10.44 14.66 7.72
N GLN A 153 -10.00 15.73 7.04
CA GLN A 153 -10.18 17.12 7.49
C GLN A 153 -11.65 17.56 7.54
N MET A 154 -12.48 17.02 6.65
CA MET A 154 -13.93 17.30 6.61
C MET A 154 -14.74 16.42 7.58
N GLY A 155 -14.13 15.37 8.12
CA GLY A 155 -14.79 14.36 8.95
C GLY A 155 -15.74 13.47 8.15
N THR A 156 -15.47 13.27 6.86
CA THR A 156 -16.11 12.21 6.06
C THR A 156 -15.32 10.91 6.14
N ASP A 157 -15.82 9.87 5.50
CA ASP A 157 -15.23 8.53 5.54
C ASP A 157 -14.46 8.31 4.22
N PRO A 158 -13.12 8.23 4.24
CA PRO A 158 -12.29 8.10 3.04
C PRO A 158 -12.40 6.74 2.33
N LEU A 159 -13.19 5.82 2.90
CA LEU A 159 -13.54 4.55 2.26
C LEU A 159 -14.97 4.56 1.70
N SER A 160 -15.62 5.73 1.63
CA SER A 160 -17.02 5.87 1.28
C SER A 160 -17.28 6.78 0.08
N GLU A 161 -17.60 6.12 -1.04
CA GLU A 161 -17.99 6.74 -2.32
C GLU A 161 -19.22 7.66 -2.30
N LEU A 162 -19.81 7.87 -1.12
CA LEU A 162 -20.95 8.74 -0.87
C LEU A 162 -20.56 10.07 -0.21
N SER A 163 -19.28 10.28 0.11
CA SER A 163 -18.76 11.54 0.66
C SER A 163 -19.09 12.72 -0.25
N ASN A 164 -18.95 12.53 -1.57
CA ASN A 164 -19.38 13.48 -2.60
C ASN A 164 -20.89 13.83 -2.52
N LEU A 165 -21.76 12.85 -2.25
CA LEU A 165 -23.20 13.10 -2.14
C LEU A 165 -23.53 13.93 -0.90
N PHE A 166 -22.91 13.62 0.25
CA PHE A 166 -23.11 14.36 1.47
C PHE A 166 -22.65 15.82 1.32
N ILE A 167 -21.44 16.02 0.80
CA ILE A 167 -20.86 17.35 0.54
C ILE A 167 -21.75 18.14 -0.43
N THR A 168 -22.17 17.51 -1.53
CA THR A 168 -23.07 18.14 -2.53
C THR A 168 -24.39 18.58 -1.90
N ILE A 169 -25.01 17.76 -1.06
CA ILE A 169 -26.27 18.09 -0.38
C ILE A 169 -26.07 19.25 0.62
N VAL A 170 -24.98 19.23 1.40
CA VAL A 170 -24.65 20.30 2.35
C VAL A 170 -24.44 21.63 1.64
N ILE A 171 -23.68 21.66 0.53
CA ILE A 171 -23.46 22.85 -0.29
C ILE A 171 -24.79 23.40 -0.82
N ILE A 172 -25.66 22.54 -1.35
CA ILE A 172 -26.98 22.93 -1.85
C ILE A 172 -27.82 23.57 -0.72
N ILE A 173 -27.84 22.98 0.47
CA ILE A 173 -28.57 23.52 1.63
C ILE A 173 -28.02 24.89 2.04
N VAL A 174 -26.70 25.07 2.10
CA VAL A 174 -26.06 26.35 2.45
C VAL A 174 -26.41 27.43 1.42
N ILE A 175 -26.42 27.09 0.12
CA ILE A 175 -26.83 28.00 -0.96
C ILE A 175 -28.31 28.38 -0.81
N ILE A 176 -29.20 27.41 -0.55
CA ILE A 176 -30.64 27.68 -0.37
C ILE A 176 -30.89 28.61 0.82
N ILE A 177 -30.22 28.37 1.96
CA ILE A 177 -30.35 29.21 3.16
C ILE A 177 -29.84 30.63 2.89
N SER A 178 -28.69 30.77 2.24
CA SER A 178 -28.09 32.08 1.96
C SER A 178 -28.90 32.89 0.93
N VAL A 179 -29.38 32.27 -0.15
CA VAL A 179 -30.29 32.92 -1.13
C VAL A 179 -31.62 33.30 -0.49
N GLY A 180 -32.18 32.42 0.35
CA GLY A 180 -33.39 32.68 1.12
C GLY A 180 -33.24 33.88 2.05
N ALA A 181 -32.13 33.96 2.80
CA ALA A 181 -31.81 35.07 3.69
C ALA A 181 -31.68 36.40 2.91
N VAL A 182 -30.99 36.40 1.77
CA VAL A 182 -30.87 37.60 0.91
C VAL A 182 -32.24 38.06 0.40
N SER A 183 -33.07 37.14 -0.07
CA SER A 183 -34.41 37.43 -0.56
C SER A 183 -35.31 38.03 0.52
N LEU A 184 -35.22 37.52 1.75
CA LEU A 184 -35.95 38.05 2.90
C LEU A 184 -35.51 39.48 3.24
N VAL A 185 -34.19 39.74 3.30
CA VAL A 185 -33.64 41.08 3.58
C VAL A 185 -34.09 42.09 2.53
N LEU A 186 -34.04 41.73 1.24
CA LEU A 186 -34.53 42.58 0.15
C LEU A 186 -36.02 42.87 0.27
N THR A 187 -36.82 41.85 0.60
CA THR A 187 -38.28 42.00 0.78
C THR A 187 -38.61 42.93 1.94
N VAL A 188 -37.92 42.81 3.07
CA VAL A 188 -38.08 43.69 4.24
C VAL A 188 -37.66 45.12 3.90
N LYS A 189 -36.52 45.32 3.22
CA LYS A 189 -36.07 46.64 2.78
C LYS A 189 -37.06 47.29 1.81
N TYR A 190 -37.63 46.51 0.89
CA TYR A 190 -38.62 46.98 -0.06
C TYR A 190 -39.93 47.40 0.62
N ARG A 191 -40.43 46.62 1.59
CA ARG A 191 -41.62 46.98 2.38
C ARG A 191 -41.43 48.27 3.17
N LYS A 192 -40.31 48.42 3.89
CA LYS A 192 -39.99 49.65 4.65
C LYS A 192 -39.89 50.91 3.78
N LYS A 193 -39.62 50.77 2.49
CA LYS A 193 -39.54 51.92 1.55
C LYS A 193 -40.92 52.34 1.02
N LYS A 194 -41.95 51.52 1.23
CA LYS A 194 -43.34 51.79 0.80
C LYS A 194 -44.25 52.33 1.92
N GLU A 195 -43.82 52.22 3.18
CA GLU A 195 -44.44 52.85 4.34
C GLU A 195 -43.89 54.27 4.52
#